data_AF-D8M6F8-F1
#
_entry.id   AF-D8M6F8-F1
#
_cell.length_a   1.000
_cell.length_b   1.000
_cell.length_c   1.000
_cell.angle_alpha   90.00
_cell.angle_beta   90.00
_cell.angle_gamma   90.00
#
_symmetry.space_group_name_H-M   'P 1'
#
loop_
_entity.id
_entity.type
_entity.pdbx_description
1 polymer ?
#
loop_
_entity_poly.entity_id
_entity_poly.type
_entity_poly.pdbx_seq_one_letter_code
_entity_poly.pdbx_strand_id
1 'polypeptide(L)'
;MSSPRRCKKSRIGSFLSISDASEVSPEPRLSPRANSVSKSKAPSHPDPLPVKEFSSGVSEHGFVRPPNCVPCMIPCSNKQPEVFSDEAFTDRKSTFQAHCAEIHSEQDAKLVLEYLYSNNKIQRATHNMWAYRIYDENRGVWIEENDDDGESAAGSRMALLLNIMNVKNVMVVVSRWWGGILLGPDRFKHINNATRNVLEKCGFVDADHLHKKKKSSVCWKQKKKSRSGFERNLPGLQTRFE
;
A
#
# COMPACT_ATOMS: atom_id res chain seq x y z
N MET A 1 -55.79 -19.44 7.33
CA MET A 1 -55.21 -19.30 8.69
C MET A 1 -53.77 -18.83 8.56
N SER A 2 -53.42 -17.80 9.34
CA SER A 2 -52.08 -17.32 9.70
C SER A 2 -51.28 -16.41 8.75
N SER A 3 -51.38 -15.13 9.11
CA SER A 3 -50.67 -13.88 8.79
C SER A 3 -49.14 -13.89 8.56
N PRO A 4 -48.61 -12.82 7.91
CA PRO A 4 -47.19 -12.50 7.89
C PRO A 4 -46.75 -11.75 9.17
N ARG A 5 -45.57 -12.08 9.72
CA ARG A 5 -44.99 -11.38 10.88
C ARG A 5 -44.12 -10.19 10.47
N ARG A 6 -44.61 -9.02 10.88
CA ARG A 6 -43.94 -7.71 10.95
C ARG A 6 -42.93 -7.71 12.10
N CYS A 7 -41.66 -7.41 11.86
CA CYS A 7 -40.71 -7.13 12.95
C CYS A 7 -40.45 -5.62 13.07
N LYS A 8 -40.71 -5.10 14.27
CA LYS A 8 -40.74 -3.67 14.63
C LYS A 8 -39.34 -3.17 15.00
N LYS A 9 -39.08 -1.90 14.67
CA LYS A 9 -38.03 -1.06 15.27
C LYS A 9 -38.29 -0.94 16.78
N SER A 10 -37.24 -1.09 17.59
CA SER A 10 -37.24 -0.67 18.99
C SER A 10 -36.09 0.31 19.24
N ARG A 11 -36.48 1.55 19.56
CA ARG A 11 -35.67 2.59 20.21
C ARG A 11 -36.07 2.60 21.68
N ILE A 12 -35.10 2.51 22.57
CA ILE A 12 -35.04 2.91 24.00
C ILE A 12 -33.58 2.62 24.42
N GLY A 13 -32.81 3.39 25.17
CA GLY A 13 -33.05 4.54 26.04
C GLY A 13 -32.38 4.26 27.40
N SER A 14 -31.26 4.93 27.70
CA SER A 14 -30.64 5.16 29.04
C SER A 14 -29.39 6.04 28.80
N PHE A 15 -29.16 7.25 29.31
CA PHE A 15 -29.54 8.05 30.49
C PHE A 15 -29.01 7.55 31.84
N LEU A 16 -28.32 8.47 32.54
CA LEU A 16 -27.53 8.43 33.80
C LEU A 16 -26.01 8.25 33.59
N SER A 17 -25.18 9.31 33.58
CA SER A 17 -24.75 10.29 34.62
C SER A 17 -23.59 9.80 35.48
N ILE A 18 -22.45 10.50 35.43
CA ILE A 18 -21.51 10.74 36.55
C ILE A 18 -20.84 12.09 36.28
N SER A 19 -20.85 12.93 37.31
CA SER A 19 -20.27 14.28 37.37
C SER A 19 -18.82 14.27 37.86
N ASP A 20 -18.14 15.39 37.61
CA ASP A 20 -17.04 16.01 38.37
C ASP A 20 -15.71 15.25 38.55
N ALA A 21 -14.62 15.80 37.99
CA ALA A 21 -13.84 16.83 38.69
C ALA A 21 -12.49 17.14 38.01
N SER A 22 -12.04 18.37 38.20
CA SER A 22 -10.68 18.93 38.13
C SER A 22 -10.15 19.41 36.77
N GLU A 23 -10.35 20.72 36.59
CA GLU A 23 -9.50 21.66 35.84
C GLU A 23 -8.02 21.51 36.22
N VAL A 24 -7.15 21.49 35.21
CA VAL A 24 -5.76 21.96 35.34
C VAL A 24 -5.53 23.02 34.28
N SER A 25 -5.35 24.24 34.77
CA SER A 25 -5.02 25.45 33.99
C SER A 25 -3.60 25.40 33.40
N PRO A 26 -3.33 26.16 32.31
CA PRO A 26 -2.03 26.21 31.65
C PRO A 26 -1.17 27.41 32.08
N GLU A 27 0.11 27.38 31.62
CA GLU A 27 1.13 28.45 31.55
C GLU A 27 2.06 28.64 32.78
N PRO A 28 3.33 29.13 32.65
CA PRO A 28 3.82 29.98 31.55
C PRO A 28 5.23 29.71 30.97
N ARG A 29 5.41 30.25 29.76
CA ARG A 29 6.69 30.61 29.12
C ARG A 29 7.58 31.46 30.03
N LEU A 30 8.87 31.15 30.05
CA LEU A 30 9.93 32.09 30.41
C LEU A 30 10.92 32.22 29.25
N SER A 31 11.22 33.47 28.90
CA SER A 31 12.29 33.90 27.99
C SER A 31 13.08 35.03 28.68
N PRO A 32 14.15 35.56 28.08
CA PRO A 32 15.54 35.30 28.46
C PRO A 32 16.15 36.45 29.27
N ARG A 33 17.22 36.18 30.05
CA ARG A 33 18.14 37.23 30.52
C ARG A 33 19.60 36.81 30.51
N ALA A 34 20.41 37.77 30.08
CA ALA A 34 21.83 37.73 29.82
C ALA A 34 22.70 37.95 31.07
N ASN A 35 23.94 37.46 30.98
CA ASN A 35 25.23 37.93 31.55
C ASN A 35 26.14 36.68 31.66
N SER A 36 27.45 36.68 31.40
CA SER A 36 28.46 37.73 31.32
C SER A 36 29.71 37.15 30.63
N VAL A 37 30.46 38.02 29.98
CA VAL A 37 31.75 37.79 29.33
C VAL A 37 32.81 37.29 30.32
N SER A 38 33.54 36.23 29.95
CA SER A 38 34.99 36.13 30.23
C SER A 38 35.69 35.25 29.18
N LYS A 39 36.82 35.77 28.72
CA LYS A 39 37.66 35.30 27.62
C LYS A 39 38.42 34.01 27.96
N SER A 40 38.48 33.07 27.03
CA SER A 40 39.64 32.18 26.87
C SER A 40 39.76 31.60 25.45
N LYS A 41 40.62 32.24 24.67
CA LYS A 41 41.65 31.66 23.77
C LYS A 41 41.26 30.46 22.90
N ALA A 42 41.10 30.72 21.60
CA ALA A 42 41.05 29.71 20.55
C ALA A 42 42.38 28.94 20.42
N PRO A 43 42.37 27.60 20.37
CA PRO A 43 43.48 26.84 19.82
C PRO A 43 43.38 26.74 18.30
N SER A 44 44.53 27.00 17.68
CA SER A 44 44.86 26.91 16.27
C SER A 44 44.52 25.55 15.65
N HIS A 45 44.16 25.61 14.37
CA HIS A 45 44.05 24.49 13.43
C HIS A 45 45.12 23.41 13.64
N PRO A 46 44.76 22.11 13.68
CA PRO A 46 45.74 21.06 13.52
C PRO A 46 46.20 21.02 12.05
N ASP A 47 47.52 21.02 11.88
CA ASP A 47 48.22 20.89 10.60
C ASP A 47 47.72 19.67 9.79
N PRO A 48 47.66 19.78 8.46
CA PRO A 48 47.32 18.65 7.61
C PRO A 48 48.38 17.55 7.72
N LEU A 49 47.91 16.33 7.99
CA LEU A 49 48.72 15.12 8.04
C LEU A 49 49.46 14.88 6.70
N PRO A 50 50.67 14.27 6.75
CA PRO A 50 51.54 14.14 5.59
C PRO A 50 50.92 13.25 4.52
N VAL A 51 50.86 13.77 3.30
CA VAL A 51 50.58 13.01 2.07
C VAL A 51 51.69 11.97 1.88
N LYS A 52 51.39 10.71 2.21
CA LYS A 52 52.24 9.58 1.82
C LYS A 52 51.97 9.27 0.35
N GLU A 53 53.06 9.19 -0.39
CA GLU A 53 53.15 8.85 -1.80
C GLU A 53 52.25 7.66 -2.16
N PHE A 54 51.33 7.90 -3.09
CA PHE A 54 50.61 6.83 -3.77
C PHE A 54 51.52 6.33 -4.89
N SER A 55 52.37 5.36 -4.58
CA SER A 55 53.12 4.62 -5.56
C SER A 55 52.16 3.83 -6.45
N SER A 56 52.37 4.01 -7.75
CA SER A 56 51.75 3.35 -8.88
C SER A 56 51.47 1.86 -8.67
N GLY A 57 50.20 1.47 -8.83
CA GLY A 57 49.77 0.09 -8.90
C GLY A 57 48.40 0.02 -9.58
N VAL A 58 48.39 0.16 -10.91
CA VAL A 58 47.20 -0.11 -11.72
C VAL A 58 47.06 -1.62 -11.80
N SER A 59 45.97 -2.18 -11.26
CA SER A 59 45.56 -3.56 -11.52
C SER A 59 44.11 -3.59 -11.97
N GLU A 60 43.85 -4.40 -13.00
CA GLU A 60 42.71 -4.32 -13.92
C GLU A 60 41.37 -4.84 -13.35
N HIS A 61 41.27 -5.08 -12.04
CA HIS A 61 40.03 -5.50 -11.39
C HIS A 61 39.86 -4.79 -10.04
N GLY A 62 39.22 -3.61 -10.08
CA GLY A 62 39.14 -2.67 -8.97
C GLY A 62 38.03 -2.93 -7.94
N PHE A 63 38.31 -3.77 -6.94
CA PHE A 63 37.69 -3.63 -5.61
C PHE A 63 38.66 -4.05 -4.49
N VAL A 64 39.42 -3.09 -3.97
CA VAL A 64 40.25 -3.31 -2.76
C VAL A 64 39.37 -3.05 -1.54
N ARG A 65 39.11 -4.10 -0.74
CA ARG A 65 38.41 -3.97 0.56
C ARG A 65 39.30 -3.21 1.56
N PRO A 66 38.74 -2.29 2.37
CA PRO A 66 39.49 -1.66 3.45
C PRO A 66 39.87 -2.69 4.54
N PRO A 67 41.03 -2.50 5.21
CA PRO A 67 41.63 -3.51 6.09
C PRO A 67 40.86 -3.82 7.40
N ASN A 68 39.72 -3.17 7.66
CA ASN A 68 38.93 -3.35 8.88
C ASN A 68 37.48 -3.83 8.64
N CYS A 69 37.14 -4.34 7.46
CA CYS A 69 35.85 -5.02 7.29
C CYS A 69 35.89 -6.39 7.98
N VAL A 70 35.21 -6.51 9.12
CA VAL A 70 34.88 -7.80 9.74
C VAL A 70 34.30 -8.76 8.68
N PRO A 71 34.67 -10.06 8.70
CA PRO A 71 34.05 -11.04 7.81
C PRO A 71 32.55 -11.05 8.08
N CYS A 72 31.78 -10.62 7.09
CA CYS A 72 30.34 -10.80 7.07
C CYS A 72 30.09 -12.32 7.13
N MET A 73 29.72 -12.85 8.31
CA MET A 73 29.27 -14.24 8.49
C MET A 73 27.86 -14.43 7.91
N ILE A 74 27.64 -13.95 6.69
CA ILE A 74 26.45 -14.27 5.91
C ILE A 74 26.95 -15.24 4.84
N PRO A 75 26.42 -16.47 4.76
CA PRO A 75 26.67 -17.31 3.60
C PRO A 75 26.14 -16.55 2.39
N CYS A 76 27.05 -16.05 1.56
CA CYS A 76 26.77 -15.46 0.26
C CYS A 76 26.21 -16.54 -0.69
N SER A 77 25.00 -17.02 -0.43
CA SER A 77 24.15 -17.57 -1.47
C SER A 77 23.55 -16.37 -2.19
N ASN A 78 24.31 -15.83 -3.16
CA ASN A 78 23.98 -14.68 -3.99
C ASN A 78 22.76 -14.95 -4.89
N LYS A 79 21.57 -15.17 -4.33
CA LYS A 79 20.32 -14.99 -5.06
C LYS A 79 19.79 -13.61 -4.72
N GLN A 80 20.05 -12.65 -5.60
CA GLN A 80 19.28 -11.41 -5.61
C GLN A 80 17.81 -11.77 -5.86
N PRO A 81 16.86 -11.13 -5.16
CA PRO A 81 15.45 -11.40 -5.40
C PRO A 81 15.09 -10.99 -6.84
N GLU A 82 14.34 -11.84 -7.53
CA GLU A 82 13.81 -11.52 -8.85
C GLU A 82 12.57 -10.65 -8.69
N VAL A 83 12.70 -9.37 -9.02
CA VAL A 83 11.61 -8.39 -8.88
C VAL A 83 11.21 -7.86 -10.25
N PHE A 84 9.98 -8.14 -10.65
CA PHE A 84 9.39 -7.54 -11.84
C PHE A 84 8.83 -6.15 -11.51
N SER A 85 9.19 -5.15 -12.32
CA SER A 85 8.73 -3.77 -12.16
C SER A 85 7.88 -3.37 -13.35
N ASP A 86 6.63 -2.96 -13.12
CA ASP A 86 5.77 -2.49 -14.20
C ASP A 86 6.13 -1.06 -14.64
N GLU A 87 5.64 -0.66 -15.81
CA GLU A 87 5.74 0.70 -16.31
C GLU A 87 5.05 1.68 -15.35
N ALA A 88 5.73 2.77 -15.01
CA ALA A 88 5.18 3.81 -14.17
C ALA A 88 4.16 4.66 -14.95
N PHE A 89 3.03 4.99 -14.33
CA PHE A 89 2.03 5.88 -14.93
C PHE A 89 1.72 7.05 -14.00
N THR A 90 1.25 8.15 -14.59
CA THR A 90 0.98 9.41 -13.88
C THR A 90 -0.47 9.85 -14.06
N ASP A 91 -1.13 10.20 -12.95
CA ASP A 91 -2.42 10.89 -12.93
C ASP A 91 -2.31 12.15 -12.06
N ARG A 92 -2.71 13.31 -12.60
CA ARG A 92 -2.70 14.60 -11.88
C ARG A 92 -1.41 14.83 -11.08
N LYS A 93 -0.25 14.69 -11.76
CA LYS A 93 1.11 14.79 -11.20
C LYS A 93 1.49 13.75 -10.14
N SER A 94 0.59 12.86 -9.73
CA SER A 94 0.94 11.71 -8.90
C SER A 94 1.38 10.56 -9.79
N THR A 95 2.58 10.04 -9.58
CA THR A 95 3.11 8.90 -10.33
C THR A 95 3.01 7.64 -9.47
N PHE A 96 2.65 6.53 -10.09
CA PHE A 96 2.52 5.22 -9.46
C PHE A 96 3.37 4.22 -10.23
N GLN A 97 4.05 3.33 -9.52
CA GLN A 97 4.77 2.20 -10.07
C GLN A 97 4.53 0.98 -9.18
N ALA A 98 4.25 -0.17 -9.78
CA ALA A 98 4.06 -1.41 -9.06
C ALA A 98 5.23 -2.37 -9.33
N HIS A 99 5.63 -3.09 -8.29
CA HIS A 99 6.67 -4.09 -8.29
C HIS A 99 6.10 -5.37 -7.72
N CYS A 100 6.49 -6.51 -8.27
CA CYS A 100 6.02 -7.83 -7.86
C CYS A 100 7.19 -8.79 -7.78
N ALA A 101 7.19 -9.65 -6.78
CA ALA A 101 8.21 -10.69 -6.59
C ALA A 101 7.57 -11.96 -6.06
N GLU A 102 8.06 -13.11 -6.50
CA GLU A 102 7.75 -14.39 -5.87
C GLU A 102 8.51 -14.51 -4.55
N ILE A 103 7.82 -14.94 -3.50
CA ILE A 103 8.41 -15.10 -2.16
C ILE A 103 7.88 -16.38 -1.49
N HIS A 104 8.74 -17.08 -0.74
CA HIS A 104 8.36 -18.30 -0.02
C HIS A 104 8.56 -18.20 1.49
N SER A 105 9.19 -17.13 1.95
CA SER A 105 9.46 -16.87 3.37
C SER A 105 9.40 -15.38 3.69
N GLU A 106 9.22 -15.04 4.97
CA GLU A 106 9.31 -13.65 5.43
C GLU A 106 10.72 -13.06 5.20
N GLN A 107 11.75 -13.90 5.18
CA GLN A 107 13.11 -13.50 4.84
C GLN A 107 13.20 -13.04 3.38
N ASP A 108 12.55 -13.75 2.45
CA ASP A 108 12.50 -13.33 1.05
C ASP A 108 11.80 -11.97 0.89
N ALA A 109 10.70 -11.75 1.63
CA ALA A 109 10.01 -10.46 1.64
C ALA A 109 10.92 -9.31 2.09
N LYS A 110 11.74 -9.54 3.14
CA LYS A 110 12.74 -8.56 3.61
C LYS A 110 13.81 -8.29 2.56
N LEU A 111 14.33 -9.34 1.90
CA LEU A 111 15.32 -9.19 0.83
C LEU A 111 14.76 -8.40 -0.37
N VAL A 112 13.50 -8.65 -0.75
CA VAL A 112 12.80 -7.89 -1.81
C VAL A 112 12.70 -6.41 -1.44
N LEU A 113 12.31 -6.09 -0.20
CA LEU A 113 12.23 -4.70 0.27
C LEU A 113 13.60 -4.02 0.28
N GLU A 114 14.62 -4.68 0.81
CA GLU A 114 16.00 -4.16 0.81
C GLU A 114 16.51 -3.91 -0.61
N TYR A 115 16.24 -4.84 -1.53
CA TYR A 115 16.57 -4.70 -2.95
C TYR A 115 15.85 -3.50 -3.57
N LEU A 116 14.54 -3.34 -3.34
CA LEU A 116 13.79 -2.21 -3.87
C LEU A 116 14.26 -0.87 -3.27
N TYR A 117 14.58 -0.83 -1.98
CA TYR A 117 15.10 0.37 -1.32
C TYR A 117 16.55 0.70 -1.64
N SER A 118 17.31 -0.24 -2.21
CA SER A 118 18.63 0.07 -2.80
C SER A 118 18.50 1.02 -4.00
N ASN A 119 17.34 1.07 -4.65
CA ASN A 119 17.06 2.02 -5.70
C ASN A 119 16.63 3.38 -5.12
N ASN A 120 17.48 4.38 -5.31
CA ASN A 120 17.24 5.77 -4.87
C ASN A 120 15.90 6.34 -5.34
N LYS A 121 15.38 5.93 -6.51
CA LYS A 121 14.09 6.43 -7.01
C LYS A 121 12.93 5.96 -6.13
N ILE A 122 12.95 4.70 -5.72
CA ILE A 122 11.94 4.05 -4.89
C ILE A 122 12.07 4.52 -3.45
N GLN A 123 13.29 4.59 -2.92
CA GLN A 123 13.55 5.11 -1.58
C GLN A 123 13.04 6.55 -1.40
N ARG A 124 13.08 7.37 -2.45
CA ARG A 124 12.59 8.76 -2.45
C ARG A 124 11.10 8.89 -2.80
N ALA A 125 10.38 7.78 -2.97
CA ALA A 125 8.93 7.82 -3.15
C ALA A 125 8.26 8.43 -1.91
N THR A 126 7.09 9.02 -2.11
CA THR A 126 6.32 9.59 -1.00
C THR A 126 5.75 8.49 -0.11
N HIS A 127 5.31 7.39 -0.74
CA HIS A 127 4.79 6.21 -0.06
C HIS A 127 5.22 4.96 -0.84
N ASN A 128 5.72 3.95 -0.15
CA ASN A 128 6.05 2.62 -0.63
C ASN A 128 5.17 1.60 0.09
N MET A 129 3.93 1.48 -0.38
CA MET A 129 2.93 0.59 0.20
C MET A 129 3.22 -0.85 -0.23
N TRP A 130 3.08 -1.82 0.65
CA TRP A 130 3.30 -3.21 0.28
C TRP A 130 2.33 -4.16 0.97
N ALA A 131 2.13 -5.32 0.34
CA ALA A 131 1.39 -6.43 0.90
C ALA A 131 1.95 -7.72 0.33
N TYR A 132 1.95 -8.78 1.13
CA TYR A 132 2.34 -10.09 0.66
C TYR A 132 1.48 -11.19 1.27
N ARG A 133 1.49 -12.35 0.61
CA ARG A 133 0.80 -13.54 1.06
C ARG A 133 1.62 -14.77 0.73
N ILE A 134 1.98 -15.54 1.77
CA ILE A 134 2.79 -16.75 1.68
C ILE A 134 1.95 -17.91 2.22
N TYR A 135 1.99 -19.04 1.52
CA TYR A 135 1.43 -20.28 2.03
C TYR A 135 2.55 -21.18 2.55
N ASP A 136 2.59 -21.41 3.87
CA ASP A 136 3.52 -22.35 4.45
C ASP A 136 2.96 -23.77 4.32
N GLU A 137 3.46 -24.52 3.34
CA GLU A 137 3.03 -25.90 3.06
C GLU A 137 3.33 -26.85 4.23
N ASN A 138 4.33 -26.57 5.06
CA ASN A 138 4.67 -27.44 6.20
C ASN A 138 3.67 -27.30 7.35
N ARG A 139 3.22 -26.06 7.59
CA ARG A 139 2.26 -25.74 8.67
C ARG A 139 0.81 -25.77 8.19
N GLY A 140 0.58 -25.67 6.88
CA GLY A 140 -0.75 -25.52 6.28
C GLY A 140 -1.41 -24.17 6.59
N VAL A 141 -0.62 -23.13 6.88
CA VAL A 141 -1.11 -21.81 7.34
C VAL A 141 -0.73 -20.72 6.35
N TRP A 142 -1.58 -19.70 6.23
CA TRP A 142 -1.31 -18.49 5.47
C TRP A 142 -0.60 -17.46 6.36
N ILE A 143 0.49 -16.90 5.85
CA ILE A 143 1.21 -15.78 6.43
C ILE A 143 0.94 -14.56 5.54
N GLU A 144 0.29 -13.56 6.11
CA GLU A 144 -0.19 -12.37 5.39
C GLU A 144 0.20 -11.12 6.19
N GLU A 145 0.92 -10.21 5.56
CA GLU A 145 1.31 -8.93 6.17
C GLU A 145 1.18 -7.80 5.15
N ASN A 146 1.06 -6.57 5.65
CA ASN A 146 0.95 -5.37 4.83
C ASN A 146 1.44 -4.12 5.57
N ASP A 147 1.78 -3.10 4.79
CA ASP A 147 2.17 -1.78 5.27
C ASP A 147 1.60 -0.69 4.34
N ASP A 148 1.05 0.34 4.96
CA ASP A 148 0.47 1.49 4.29
C ASP A 148 1.52 2.58 3.98
N ASP A 149 2.67 2.58 4.65
CA ASP A 149 3.73 3.62 4.55
C ASP A 149 3.19 5.06 4.51
N GLY A 150 2.24 5.38 5.39
CA GLY A 150 1.60 6.70 5.48
C GLY A 150 0.46 6.96 4.48
N GLU A 151 0.22 6.08 3.51
CA GLU A 151 -0.97 6.08 2.66
C GLU A 151 -2.07 5.23 3.30
N SER A 152 -2.76 5.80 4.30
CA SER A 152 -3.69 5.06 5.17
C SER A 152 -4.68 4.17 4.39
N ALA A 153 -4.76 2.91 4.83
CA ALA A 153 -5.57 1.83 4.28
C ALA A 153 -5.16 1.29 2.90
N ALA A 154 -4.04 1.69 2.30
CA ALA A 154 -3.60 1.15 1.01
C ALA A 154 -3.07 -0.29 1.09
N GLY A 155 -2.17 -0.59 2.02
CA GLY A 155 -1.60 -1.91 2.27
C GLY A 155 -2.68 -2.93 2.61
N SER A 156 -3.59 -2.61 3.53
CA SER A 156 -4.71 -3.51 3.87
C SER A 156 -5.65 -3.77 2.68
N ARG A 157 -5.88 -2.77 1.80
CA ARG A 157 -6.64 -2.95 0.55
C ARG A 157 -5.90 -3.81 -0.46
N MET A 158 -4.58 -3.67 -0.55
CA MET A 158 -3.73 -4.52 -1.39
C MET A 158 -3.75 -5.97 -0.89
N ALA A 159 -3.60 -6.20 0.41
CA ALA A 159 -3.71 -7.53 1.01
C ALA A 159 -5.08 -8.18 0.73
N LEU A 160 -6.17 -7.41 0.91
CA LEU A 160 -7.51 -7.86 0.55
C LEU A 160 -7.62 -8.21 -0.94
N LEU A 161 -6.98 -7.46 -1.83
CA LEU A 161 -6.96 -7.74 -3.26
C LEU A 161 -6.22 -9.04 -3.58
N LEU A 162 -5.07 -9.29 -2.94
CA LEU A 162 -4.34 -10.57 -3.06
C LEU A 162 -5.23 -11.75 -2.64
N ASN A 163 -5.96 -11.60 -1.54
CA ASN A 163 -6.91 -12.58 -1.05
C ASN A 163 -8.07 -12.84 -2.04
N ILE A 164 -8.69 -11.79 -2.56
CA ILE A 164 -9.79 -11.92 -3.54
C ILE A 164 -9.30 -12.54 -4.84
N MET A 165 -8.05 -12.27 -5.24
CA MET A 165 -7.44 -12.85 -6.44
C MET A 165 -6.87 -14.25 -6.21
N ASN A 166 -6.93 -14.75 -4.97
CA ASN A 166 -6.39 -16.04 -4.53
C ASN A 166 -4.94 -16.28 -4.97
N VAL A 167 -4.12 -15.23 -4.96
CA VAL A 167 -2.70 -15.38 -5.29
C VAL A 167 -1.95 -15.93 -4.07
N LYS A 168 -0.89 -16.70 -4.33
CA LYS A 168 -0.07 -17.38 -3.33
C LYS A 168 1.40 -17.10 -3.58
N ASN A 169 2.19 -16.98 -2.51
CA ASN A 169 3.66 -16.86 -2.56
C ASN A 169 4.13 -15.62 -3.33
N VAL A 170 3.45 -14.49 -3.12
CA VAL A 170 3.72 -13.25 -3.87
C VAL A 170 3.76 -12.05 -2.94
N MET A 171 4.71 -11.16 -3.21
CA MET A 171 4.81 -9.83 -2.66
C MET A 171 4.54 -8.79 -3.75
N VAL A 172 3.76 -7.77 -3.41
CA VAL A 172 3.55 -6.59 -4.26
C VAL A 172 3.90 -5.33 -3.48
N VAL A 173 4.69 -4.47 -4.12
CA VAL A 173 5.04 -3.14 -3.62
C VAL A 173 4.54 -2.11 -4.63
N VAL A 174 3.83 -1.11 -4.16
CA VAL A 174 3.39 0.02 -4.99
C VAL A 174 4.05 1.29 -4.46
N SER A 175 4.84 1.92 -5.30
CA SER A 175 5.47 3.20 -5.01
C SER A 175 4.64 4.33 -5.58
N ARG A 176 4.37 5.35 -4.76
CA ARG A 176 3.68 6.58 -5.15
C ARG A 176 4.57 7.78 -4.94
N TRP A 177 4.75 8.59 -5.99
CA TRP A 177 5.37 9.92 -5.90
C TRP A 177 4.27 10.99 -5.98
N TRP A 178 4.06 11.72 -4.89
CA TRP A 178 3.02 12.74 -4.82
C TRP A 178 3.47 14.06 -5.48
N GLY A 179 2.68 14.54 -6.45
CA GLY A 179 2.97 15.77 -7.18
C GLY A 179 2.24 17.03 -6.70
N GLY A 180 1.78 17.06 -5.44
CA GLY A 180 1.14 18.24 -4.84
C GLY A 180 -0.37 18.38 -5.09
N ILE A 181 -1.01 17.45 -5.80
CA ILE A 181 -2.46 17.44 -6.03
C ILE A 181 -3.10 16.33 -5.21
N LEU A 182 -4.18 16.64 -4.49
CA LEU A 182 -4.96 15.65 -3.74
C LEU A 182 -5.88 14.88 -4.69
N LEU A 183 -5.61 13.59 -4.87
CA LEU A 183 -6.42 12.70 -5.71
C LEU A 183 -7.71 12.21 -5.00
N GLY A 184 -7.81 12.40 -3.69
CA GLY A 184 -8.94 11.90 -2.91
C GLY A 184 -9.04 10.37 -2.98
N PRO A 185 -10.26 9.80 -3.10
CA PRO A 185 -10.46 8.35 -3.22
C PRO A 185 -9.88 7.71 -4.49
N ASP A 186 -9.62 8.49 -5.54
CA ASP A 186 -9.16 7.95 -6.83
C ASP A 186 -7.78 7.31 -6.75
N ARG A 187 -6.92 7.77 -5.83
CA ARG A 187 -5.59 7.18 -5.63
C ARG A 187 -5.67 5.69 -5.28
N PHE A 188 -6.67 5.28 -4.50
CA PHE A 188 -6.87 3.87 -4.15
C PHE A 188 -7.31 3.04 -5.36
N LYS A 189 -8.03 3.66 -6.32
CA LYS A 189 -8.35 2.99 -7.59
C LYS A 189 -7.08 2.73 -8.38
N HIS A 190 -6.17 3.72 -8.45
CA HIS A 190 -4.88 3.59 -9.14
C HIS A 190 -3.99 2.55 -8.48
N ILE A 191 -3.88 2.56 -7.15
CA ILE A 191 -3.10 1.57 -6.38
C ILE A 191 -3.62 0.15 -6.68
N ASN A 192 -4.93 -0.09 -6.49
CA ASN A 192 -5.51 -1.41 -6.71
C ASN A 192 -5.40 -1.88 -8.17
N ASN A 193 -5.54 -0.95 -9.13
CA ASN A 193 -5.37 -1.27 -10.54
C ASN A 193 -3.90 -1.61 -10.86
N ALA A 194 -2.95 -0.87 -10.31
CA ALA A 194 -1.52 -1.14 -10.48
C ALA A 194 -1.14 -2.50 -9.89
N THR A 195 -1.60 -2.83 -8.68
CA THR A 195 -1.42 -4.15 -8.05
C THR A 195 -1.99 -5.26 -8.92
N ARG A 196 -3.21 -5.10 -9.45
CA ARG A 196 -3.81 -6.10 -10.34
C ARG A 196 -3.00 -6.27 -11.63
N ASN A 197 -2.63 -5.17 -12.28
CA ASN A 197 -1.94 -5.20 -13.56
C ASN A 197 -0.57 -5.88 -13.45
N VAL A 198 0.19 -5.61 -12.38
CA VAL A 198 1.49 -6.26 -12.18
C VAL A 198 1.33 -7.75 -11.93
N LEU A 199 0.34 -8.17 -11.14
CA LEU A 199 0.05 -9.60 -10.91
C LEU A 199 -0.35 -10.33 -12.19
N GLU A 200 -1.18 -9.70 -13.04
CA GLU A 200 -1.58 -10.25 -14.34
C GLU A 200 -0.37 -10.38 -15.28
N LYS A 201 0.56 -9.41 -15.28
CA LYS A 201 1.78 -9.44 -16.09
C LYS A 201 2.79 -10.48 -15.61
N CYS A 202 2.91 -10.67 -14.29
CA CYS A 202 3.77 -11.71 -13.71
C CYS A 202 3.17 -13.13 -13.82
N GLY A 203 1.91 -13.26 -14.24
CA GLY A 203 1.28 -14.57 -14.42
C GLY A 203 0.83 -15.25 -13.11
N PHE A 204 0.74 -14.52 -12.00
CA PHE A 204 0.30 -15.07 -10.71
C PHE A 204 -1.22 -15.23 -10.59
N VAL A 205 -1.97 -14.80 -11.59
CA VAL A 205 -3.43 -14.85 -11.59
C VAL A 205 -3.89 -16.10 -12.34
N ASP A 206 -4.55 -17.01 -11.63
CA ASP A 206 -5.15 -18.20 -12.23
C ASP A 206 -6.17 -17.81 -13.33
N ALA A 207 -6.09 -18.51 -14.47
CA ALA A 207 -6.92 -18.25 -15.65
C ALA A 207 -8.44 -18.30 -15.36
N ASP A 208 -8.85 -18.99 -14.30
CA ASP A 208 -10.25 -19.11 -13.87
C ASP A 208 -10.86 -17.76 -13.45
N HIS A 209 -10.05 -16.83 -12.94
CA HIS A 209 -10.52 -15.50 -12.52
C HIS A 209 -10.68 -14.53 -13.70
N LEU A 210 -9.90 -14.71 -14.76
CA LEU A 210 -9.99 -13.93 -16.00
C LEU A 210 -11.27 -14.26 -16.80
N HIS A 211 -11.70 -15.52 -16.80
CA HIS A 211 -12.89 -15.97 -17.53
C HIS A 211 -14.22 -15.47 -16.93
N LYS A 212 -14.26 -15.18 -15.62
CA LYS A 212 -15.48 -14.66 -14.95
C LYS A 212 -15.81 -13.22 -15.36
N LYS A 213 -14.79 -12.41 -15.68
CA LYS A 213 -14.93 -11.00 -16.13
C LYS A 213 -15.54 -10.88 -17.53
N LYS A 214 -15.25 -11.83 -18.44
CA LYS A 214 -15.90 -11.90 -19.76
C LYS A 214 -17.39 -12.29 -19.68
N LYS A 215 -17.79 -13.09 -18.70
CA LYS A 215 -19.21 -13.49 -18.53
C LYS A 215 -20.06 -12.38 -17.86
N SER A 216 -19.49 -11.59 -16.95
CA SER A 216 -20.24 -10.51 -16.29
C SER A 216 -20.40 -9.23 -17.13
N SER A 217 -19.52 -8.99 -18.12
CA SER A 217 -19.66 -7.85 -19.05
C SER A 217 -20.73 -8.06 -20.13
N VAL A 218 -21.13 -9.30 -20.40
CA VAL A 218 -22.14 -9.64 -21.42
C VAL A 218 -23.60 -9.41 -20.93
N CYS A 219 -23.83 -9.28 -19.62
CA CYS A 219 -25.20 -9.17 -19.07
C CYS A 219 -25.78 -7.74 -19.03
N TRP A 220 -25.00 -6.69 -19.30
CA TRP A 220 -25.50 -5.30 -19.21
C TRP A 220 -26.09 -4.73 -20.51
N LYS A 221 -26.15 -5.51 -21.61
CA LYS A 221 -26.57 -5.01 -22.93
C LYS A 221 -27.96 -5.43 -23.41
N GLN A 222 -28.78 -6.06 -22.57
CA GLN A 222 -30.19 -6.39 -22.89
C GLN A 222 -31.13 -5.97 -21.75
N LYS A 223 -31.32 -4.66 -21.57
CA LYS A 223 -32.51 -4.14 -20.86
C LYS A 223 -32.96 -2.79 -21.42
N LYS A 224 -33.15 -2.73 -22.75
CA LYS A 224 -33.89 -1.66 -23.44
C LYS A 224 -34.61 -2.21 -24.67
N LYS A 225 -35.80 -2.79 -24.50
CA LYS A 225 -36.95 -2.75 -25.44
C LYS A 225 -37.99 -3.81 -25.03
N SER A 226 -39.06 -3.37 -24.39
CA SER A 226 -40.42 -3.92 -24.58
C SER A 226 -41.40 -3.19 -23.66
N ARG A 227 -41.87 -2.02 -24.09
CA ARG A 227 -43.18 -1.49 -23.69
C ARG A 227 -43.78 -0.84 -24.92
N SER A 228 -44.33 -1.69 -25.78
CA SER A 228 -45.21 -1.32 -26.88
C SER A 228 -46.52 -2.08 -26.68
N GLY A 229 -47.62 -1.32 -26.56
CA GLY A 229 -48.98 -1.69 -26.93
C GLY A 229 -49.62 -2.90 -26.22
N PHE A 230 -50.53 -2.63 -25.29
CA PHE A 230 -51.73 -3.45 -25.17
C PHE A 230 -52.94 -2.57 -24.84
N GLU A 231 -53.60 -2.19 -25.92
CA GLU A 231 -54.92 -1.60 -26.00
C GLU A 231 -55.95 -2.58 -25.39
N ARG A 232 -56.79 -2.11 -24.47
CA ARG A 232 -57.92 -2.90 -23.96
C ARG A 232 -59.20 -2.09 -24.07
N ASN A 233 -60.07 -2.62 -24.92
CA ASN A 233 -61.47 -2.29 -25.08
C ASN A 233 -62.28 -2.47 -23.78
N LEU A 234 -63.30 -1.61 -23.67
CA LEU A 234 -64.44 -1.61 -22.73
C LEU A 234 -65.25 -2.92 -22.78
N PRO A 235 -66.01 -3.28 -21.71
CA PRO A 235 -67.38 -2.80 -21.50
C PRO A 235 -67.61 -2.37 -20.02
N GLY A 236 -68.41 -1.35 -19.68
CA GLY A 236 -69.83 -1.24 -19.97
C GLY A 236 -70.64 -1.92 -18.86
N LEU A 237 -70.88 -1.25 -17.72
CA LEU A 237 -71.94 -1.63 -16.78
C LEU A 237 -72.38 -0.44 -15.93
N GLN A 238 -73.71 -0.37 -15.85
CA GLN A 238 -74.58 0.70 -15.44
C GLN A 238 -75.05 0.45 -14.01
N THR A 239 -75.00 1.44 -13.11
CA THR A 239 -75.94 1.52 -11.98
C THR A 239 -76.21 2.96 -11.57
N ARG A 240 -77.51 3.18 -11.39
CA ARG A 240 -78.29 4.34 -10.97
C ARG A 240 -78.32 4.46 -9.43
N PHE A 241 -79.02 5.49 -8.94
CA PHE A 241 -79.38 5.88 -7.56
C PHE A 241 -78.41 6.92 -6.98
N GLU A 242 -78.84 8.11 -6.55
CA GLU A 242 -80.14 8.78 -6.46
C GLU A 242 -79.87 10.28 -6.32
#